data_AF-A0A8T3WF38-F1
#
_entry.id   AF-A0A8T3WF38-F1
#
_cell.length_a   1.000
_cell.length_b   1.000
_cell.length_c   1.000
_cell.angle_alpha   90.00
_cell.angle_beta   90.00
_cell.angle_gamma   90.00
#
_symmetry.space_group_name_H-M   'P 1'
#
loop_
_entity.id
_entity.type
_entity.pdbx_description
1 polymer ?
#
loop_
_entity_poly.entity_id
_entity_poly.type
_entity_poly.pdbx_seq_one_letter_code
_entity_poly.pdbx_strand_id
1 'polypeptide(L)' 'MGNILISLNQEEEDLLRNMAQKKYGSKKGSISTIIKEALNELKTKEKRENAKRKFLETIEKGINLGFKGKVYSKREEIYD' A
#
# COMPACT_ATOMS: atom_id res chain seq x y z
N MET A 1 14.71 -8.75 -20.53
CA MET A 1 14.38 -7.47 -19.87
C MET A 1 13.72 -6.58 -20.90
N GLY A 2 12.50 -6.09 -20.63
CA GLY A 2 11.81 -5.16 -21.54
C GLY A 2 12.27 -3.72 -21.31
N ASN A 3 12.37 -2.93 -22.37
CA ASN A 3 12.62 -1.50 -22.28
C ASN A 3 11.28 -0.75 -22.38
N ILE A 4 11.08 0.24 -21.52
CA ILE A 4 9.89 1.11 -21.53
C ILE A 4 10.36 2.51 -21.87
N LEU A 5 9.73 3.13 -22.86
CA LEU A 5 9.88 4.55 -23.18
C LEU A 5 8.80 5.33 -22.42
N ILE A 6 9.22 6.39 -21.75
CA ILE A 6 8.35 7.27 -20.96
C ILE A 6 8.59 8.69 -21.45
N SER A 7 7.52 9.40 -21.76
CA SER A 7 7.58 10.83 -22.06
C SER A 7 7.34 11.60 -20.77
N LEU A 8 8.23 12.54 -20.48
CA LEU A 8 8.19 13.41 -19.31
C LEU A 8 8.24 14.85 -19.79
N ASN A 9 7.69 15.77 -18.99
CA ASN A 9 7.97 17.18 -19.20
C ASN A 9 9.40 17.52 -18.68
N GLN A 10 9.89 18.70 -19.05
CA GLN A 10 11.26 19.12 -18.70
C GLN A 10 11.49 19.17 -17.19
N GLU A 11 10.50 19.66 -16.42
CA GLU A 11 10.61 19.80 -14.97
C GLU A 11 10.74 18.42 -14.27
N GLU A 12 9.97 17.43 -14.70
CA GLU A 12 10.01 16.05 -14.19
C GLU A 12 11.33 15.37 -14.54
N GLU A 13 11.84 15.57 -15.75
CA GLU A 13 13.13 15.04 -16.18
C GLU A 13 14.27 15.62 -15.32
N ASP A 14 14.27 16.94 -15.14
CA ASP A 14 15.29 17.63 -14.35
C ASP A 14 15.24 17.18 -12.88
N LEU A 15 14.04 17.00 -12.33
CA LEU A 15 13.86 16.45 -11.00
C LEU A 15 14.49 15.05 -10.88
N LEU A 16 14.18 14.14 -11.81
CA LEU A 16 14.73 12.77 -11.80
C LEU A 16 16.25 12.76 -11.94
N ARG A 17 16.81 13.60 -12.82
CA ARG A 17 18.25 13.75 -13.01
C ARG A 17 18.92 14.27 -11.74
N ASN A 18 18.35 15.27 -11.10
CA ASN A 18 18.85 15.83 -9.84
C ASN A 18 18.82 14.79 -8.71
N MET A 19 17.76 13.99 -8.61
CA MET A 19 17.67 12.90 -7.63
C MET A 19 18.71 11.81 -7.92
N ALA A 20 18.89 11.43 -9.18
CA ALA A 20 19.89 10.46 -9.62
C ALA A 20 21.32 10.92 -9.29
N GLN A 21 21.60 12.21 -9.51
CA GLN A 21 22.88 12.82 -9.20
C GLN A 21 23.14 12.83 -7.69
N LYS A 22 22.17 13.28 -6.88
CA LYS A 22 22.31 13.34 -5.42
C LYS A 22 22.53 11.97 -4.79
N LYS A 23 21.81 10.94 -5.25
CA LYS A 23 21.80 9.63 -4.61
C LYS A 23 22.88 8.67 -5.13
N TYR A 24 23.22 8.74 -6.42
CA TYR A 24 24.12 7.78 -7.07
C TYR A 24 25.30 8.41 -7.82
N GLY A 25 25.45 9.74 -7.77
CA GLY A 25 26.57 10.44 -8.41
C GLY A 25 26.55 10.37 -9.93
N SER A 26 25.37 10.39 -10.54
CA SER A 26 25.18 10.39 -12.02
C SER A 26 25.76 9.17 -12.75
N LYS A 27 25.92 8.03 -12.06
CA LYS A 27 26.32 6.77 -12.69
C LYS A 27 25.31 6.35 -13.77
N LYS A 28 25.78 5.70 -14.84
CA LYS A 28 24.94 5.14 -15.91
C LYS A 28 23.88 4.20 -15.31
N GLY A 29 22.61 4.42 -15.64
CA GLY A 29 21.48 3.63 -15.13
C GLY A 29 20.91 4.08 -13.78
N SER A 30 21.44 5.14 -13.17
CA SER A 30 20.94 5.68 -11.89
C SER A 30 19.46 6.07 -11.92
N ILE A 31 18.99 6.67 -13.03
CA ILE A 31 17.58 7.01 -13.23
C ILE A 31 16.70 5.74 -13.21
N SER A 32 17.11 4.70 -13.93
CA SER A 32 16.39 3.42 -13.95
C SER A 32 16.32 2.77 -12.57
N THR A 33 17.39 2.88 -11.77
CA THR A 33 17.41 2.39 -10.38
C THR A 33 16.42 3.17 -9.50
N ILE A 34 16.38 4.50 -9.63
CA ILE A 34 15.41 5.32 -8.89
C ILE A 34 13.97 4.94 -9.23
N ILE A 35 13.67 4.80 -10.53
CA ILE A 35 12.32 4.41 -10.98
C ILE A 35 11.96 3.04 -10.42
N LYS A 36 12.91 2.09 -10.42
CA LYS A 36 12.69 0.75 -9.85
C LYS A 36 12.41 0.80 -8.34
N GLU A 37 13.13 1.63 -7.60
CA GLU A 37 12.88 1.82 -6.17
C GLU A 37 11.52 2.46 -5.90
N ALA A 38 11.16 3.52 -6.65
CA ALA A 38 9.86 4.17 -6.54
C ALA A 38 8.70 3.20 -6.83
N LEU A 39 8.81 2.38 -7.87
CA LEU A 39 7.81 1.35 -8.20
C LEU A 39 7.68 0.29 -7.09
N ASN A 40 8.80 -0.12 -6.48
CA ASN A 40 8.75 -1.04 -5.33
C ASN A 40 8.10 -0.39 -4.10
N GLU A 41 8.35 0.90 -3.87
CA GLU A 41 7.73 1.64 -2.79
C GLU A 41 6.22 1.79 -2.99
N LEU A 42 5.77 2.09 -4.22
CA LEU A 42 4.35 2.11 -4.57
C LEU A 42 3.70 0.74 -4.35
N LYS A 43 4.32 -0.33 -4.82
CA LYS A 43 3.83 -1.71 -4.62
C LYS A 43 3.72 -2.08 -3.14
N THR A 44 4.64 -1.62 -2.29
CA THR A 44 4.58 -1.88 -0.84
C THR A 44 3.53 -1.02 -0.14
N LYS A 45 3.33 0.23 -0.57
CA LYS A 45 2.24 1.09 -0.10
C LYS A 45 0.87 0.49 -0.44
N GLU A 46 0.64 0.08 -1.68
CA GLU A 46 -0.61 -0.59 -2.09
C GLU A 46 -0.87 -1.88 -1.29
N LYS A 47 0.18 -2.68 -1.03
CA LYS A 47 0.05 -3.87 -0.17
C LYS A 47 -0.34 -3.50 1.26
N ARG A 48 0.23 -2.41 1.82
CA ARG A 48 -0.11 -1.91 3.16
C ARG A 48 -1.53 -1.38 3.21
N GLU A 49 -1.99 -0.65 2.20
CA GLU A 49 -3.37 -0.17 2.13
C GLU A 49 -4.36 -1.31 1.99
N ASN A 50 -4.06 -2.29 1.13
CA ASN A 50 -4.88 -3.50 1.03
C ASN A 50 -4.90 -4.32 2.33
N ALA A 51 -3.78 -4.39 3.05
CA ALA A 51 -3.72 -5.04 4.36
C ALA A 51 -4.56 -4.29 5.40
N LYS A 52 -4.51 -2.95 5.43
CA LYS A 52 -5.39 -2.13 6.27
C LYS A 52 -6.86 -2.34 5.93
N ARG A 53 -7.21 -2.38 4.64
CA ARG A 53 -8.59 -2.63 4.19
C ARG A 53 -9.08 -4.00 4.63
N LYS A 54 -8.27 -5.05 4.43
CA LYS A 54 -8.60 -6.41 4.91
C LYS A 54 -8.74 -6.49 6.42
N PHE A 55 -7.90 -5.76 7.17
CA PHE A 55 -8.00 -5.70 8.63
C PHE A 55 -9.30 -5.02 9.06
N LEU A 56 -9.67 -3.90 8.44
CA LEU A 56 -10.95 -3.23 8.67
C LEU A 56 -12.16 -4.12 8.31
N GLU A 57 -12.12 -4.79 7.16
CA GLU A 57 -13.16 -5.76 6.76
C GLU A 57 -13.25 -6.93 7.77
N THR A 58 -12.13 -7.35 8.36
CA THR A 58 -12.12 -8.42 9.37
C THR A 58 -12.70 -7.94 10.70
N ILE A 59 -12.40 -6.70 11.10
CA ILE A 59 -13.02 -6.07 12.27
C ILE A 59 -14.53 -5.93 12.05
N GLU A 60 -14.96 -5.43 10.90
CA GLU A 60 -16.37 -5.24 10.57
C GLU A 60 -17.13 -6.59 10.54
N LYS A 61 -16.52 -7.63 9.96
CA LYS A 61 -17.05 -9.00 10.04
C LYS A 61 -17.06 -9.53 11.48
N GLY A 62 -16.03 -9.26 12.27
CA GLY A 62 -15.95 -9.65 13.68
C GLY A 62 -17.01 -8.96 14.55
N ILE A 63 -17.29 -7.68 14.29
CA ILE A 63 -18.37 -6.92 14.92
C ILE A 63 -19.72 -7.50 14.50
N ASN A 64 -19.95 -7.74 13.20
CA ASN A 64 -21.19 -8.35 12.71
C ASN A 64 -21.43 -9.78 13.22
N LEU A 65 -20.36 -10.57 13.41
CA LEU A 65 -20.44 -11.92 13.99
C LEU A 65 -20.59 -11.87 15.52
N GLY A 66 -20.01 -10.88 16.19
CA GLY A 66 -20.14 -10.65 17.63
C GLY A 66 -21.50 -10.06 18.06
N PHE A 67 -22.16 -9.29 17.19
CA PHE A 67 -23.47 -8.69 17.46
C PHE A 67 -24.65 -9.64 17.24
N LYS A 68 -24.46 -10.76 16.52
CA LYS A 68 -25.50 -11.80 16.37
C LYS A 68 -25.52 -12.84 17.50
N GLY A 69 -24.53 -12.86 18.38
CA GLY A 69 -24.36 -13.93 19.37
C GLY A 69 -24.43 -13.52 20.85
N LYS A 70 -24.50 -12.21 21.16
CA LYS A 70 -24.56 -11.74 22.55
C LYS A 70 -25.52 -10.57 22.71
N VAL A 71 -26.80 -10.87 22.55
CA VAL A 71 -27.79 -10.29 23.45
C VAL A 71 -28.58 -11.45 24.05
N TYR A 72 -27.93 -12.24 24.91
CA TYR A 72 -28.65 -12.97 25.95
C TYR A 72 -29.23 -11.92 26.88
N SER A 73 -30.35 -11.36 26.43
CA SER A 73 -31.19 -10.50 27.25
C SER A 73 -31.92 -11.44 28.19
N LYS A 74 -31.47 -11.41 29.45
CA LYS A 74 -32.12 -12.00 30.63
C LYS A 74 -31.73 -13.42 30.97
N ARG A 75 -31.37 -13.57 32.25
CA ARG A 75 -31.04 -14.78 32.99
C ARG A 75 -32.29 -15.61 33.33
N GLU A 76 -33.38 -15.43 32.61
CA GLU A 76 -34.71 -15.98 32.90
C GLU A 76 -35.06 -17.20 32.01
N GLU A 77 -34.31 -17.50 30.94
CA GLU A 77 -34.59 -18.63 30.03
C GLU A 77 -33.77 -19.90 30.32
N ILE A 78 -32.98 -19.94 31.40
CA ILE A 78 -32.07 -21.07 31.70
C ILE A 78 -32.74 -22.17 32.55
N TYR A 79 -33.91 -21.90 33.14
CA TYR A 79 -34.67 -22.89 33.90
C TYR A 79 -36.16 -22.77 33.58
N ASP A 80 -36.58 -23.49 32.54
CA ASP A 80 -37.90 -24.11 32.42
C ASP A 80 -37.69 -25.54 31.87
#